data_AF-A0A7C3LBP5-F1
#
_entry.id   AF-A0A7C3LBP5-F1
#
_cell.length_a   1.000
_cell.length_b   1.000
_cell.length_c   1.000
_cell.angle_alpha   90.00
_cell.angle_beta   90.00
_cell.angle_gamma   90.00
#
_symmetry.space_group_name_H-M   'P 1'
#
loop_
_entity.id
_entity.type
_entity.pdbx_description
1 polymer ?
#
loop_
_entity_poly.entity_id
_entity_poly.type
_entity_poly.pdbx_seq_one_letter_code
_entity_poly.pdbx_strand_id
1 'polypeptide(L)'
;MGAGAWLLAAVFLPGAAGAASPPGLERLFTTPAQRALLDRMRREGVAGGWGELSAARSAGPRRVKIDGIIVGSDGRRVLWANGRAFPPRAVLKEAGARLRLVGRDRVAVRPAGRVRPTLVKPGQVLDLETDRVRETYEAARARHPTGQHDDGGQ
;
A
#
# COMPACT_ATOMS: atom_id res chain seq x y z
N MET A 1 5.30 -29.85 66.66
CA MET A 1 6.16 -30.42 65.59
C MET A 1 5.30 -30.63 64.37
N GLY A 2 5.60 -29.94 63.27
CA GLY A 2 4.81 -29.97 62.04
C GLY A 2 5.45 -29.03 61.02
N ALA A 3 6.55 -29.51 60.44
CA ALA A 3 7.30 -28.84 59.40
C ALA A 3 6.51 -28.84 58.08
N GLY A 4 6.64 -27.80 57.27
CA GLY A 4 6.14 -27.83 55.90
C GLY A 4 5.95 -26.47 55.24
N ALA A 5 6.95 -25.58 55.29
CA ALA A 5 6.96 -24.41 54.41
C ALA A 5 7.75 -24.78 53.13
N TRP A 6 6.99 -24.99 52.07
CA TRP A 6 7.45 -25.43 50.75
C TRP A 6 8.43 -24.44 50.11
N LEU A 7 9.47 -25.01 49.50
CA LEU A 7 10.50 -24.34 48.72
C LEU A 7 9.92 -23.51 47.57
N LEU A 8 10.27 -22.22 47.55
CA LEU A 8 10.13 -21.34 46.39
C LEU A 8 11.14 -21.76 45.32
N ALA A 9 10.70 -22.58 44.37
CA ALA A 9 11.47 -22.86 43.16
C ALA A 9 11.40 -21.66 42.22
N ALA A 10 12.47 -20.88 42.15
CA ALA A 10 12.64 -19.82 41.17
C ALA A 10 12.71 -20.43 39.75
N VAL A 11 11.64 -20.25 38.98
CA VAL A 11 11.61 -20.57 37.56
C VAL A 11 12.53 -19.59 36.83
N PHE A 12 13.71 -20.06 36.43
CA PHE A 12 14.55 -19.40 35.45
C PHE A 12 13.78 -19.38 34.11
N LEU A 13 13.30 -18.20 33.71
CA LEU A 13 12.78 -17.98 32.36
C LEU A 13 13.95 -18.12 31.36
N PRO A 14 13.88 -19.02 30.37
CA PRO A 14 14.87 -19.06 29.30
C PRO A 14 14.76 -17.77 28.47
N GLY A 15 15.90 -17.12 28.28
CA GLY A 15 16.05 -15.87 27.57
C GLY A 15 15.40 -15.89 26.18
N ALA A 16 14.79 -14.76 25.82
CA ALA A 16 14.23 -14.53 24.51
C ALA A 16 15.28 -14.86 23.43
N ALA A 17 15.02 -15.93 22.67
CA ALA A 17 15.73 -16.22 21.45
C ALA A 17 15.50 -15.04 20.50
N GLY A 18 16.54 -14.21 20.32
CA GLY A 18 16.54 -13.18 19.30
C GLY A 18 16.36 -13.84 17.95
N ALA A 19 15.25 -13.54 17.28
CA ALA A 19 15.03 -13.93 15.90
C ALA A 19 16.16 -13.29 15.05
N ALA A 20 17.12 -14.11 14.62
CA ALA A 20 18.14 -13.69 13.66
C ALA A 20 17.42 -13.24 12.39
N SER A 21 17.56 -11.97 12.05
CA SER A 21 17.06 -11.47 10.78
C SER A 21 18.04 -11.90 9.68
N PRO A 22 17.59 -12.10 8.43
CA PRO A 22 18.49 -12.44 7.35
C PRO A 22 19.54 -11.33 7.16
N PRO A 23 20.83 -11.68 6.95
CA PRO A 23 21.90 -10.71 6.78
C PRO A 23 21.56 -9.80 5.58
N GLY A 24 21.38 -8.51 5.87
CA GLY A 24 21.01 -7.49 4.88
C GLY A 24 19.63 -6.86 5.08
N LEU A 25 18.79 -7.36 5.99
CA LEU A 25 17.47 -6.79 6.27
C LEU A 25 17.29 -6.24 7.70
N GLU A 26 18.39 -6.06 8.45
CA GLU A 26 18.30 -5.85 9.90
C GLU A 26 18.11 -4.37 10.31
N ARG A 27 18.33 -3.42 9.38
CA ARG A 27 18.19 -1.98 9.67
C ARG A 27 17.87 -1.22 8.40
N LEU A 28 16.63 -0.74 8.26
CA LEU A 28 16.24 0.19 7.19
C LEU A 28 16.96 1.56 7.31
N PHE A 29 17.61 1.82 8.46
CA PHE A 29 18.41 3.02 8.71
C PHE A 29 19.70 2.62 9.42
N THR A 30 20.84 2.92 8.81
CA THR A 30 22.16 2.56 9.35
C THR A 30 22.67 3.57 10.38
N THR A 31 22.03 4.75 10.54
CA THR A 31 22.37 5.73 11.57
C THR A 31 21.16 6.43 12.22
N PRO A 32 21.25 6.90 13.49
CA PRO A 32 20.22 7.73 14.12
C PRO A 32 19.94 9.03 13.35
N ALA A 33 20.96 9.60 12.72
CA ALA A 33 20.84 10.82 11.92
C ALA A 33 19.93 10.62 10.69
N GLN A 34 20.03 9.47 10.01
CA GLN A 34 19.14 9.13 8.88
C GLN A 34 17.68 9.04 9.31
N ARG A 35 17.41 8.49 10.51
CA ARG A 35 16.06 8.41 11.06
C ARG A 35 15.51 9.80 11.42
N ALA A 36 16.31 10.63 12.06
CA ALA A 36 15.93 12.00 12.40
C ALA A 36 15.63 12.85 11.15
N LEU A 37 16.38 12.64 10.06
CA LEU A 37 16.15 13.28 8.77
C LEU A 37 14.81 12.86 8.17
N LEU A 38 14.49 11.56 8.15
CA LEU A 38 13.21 11.08 7.64
C LEU A 38 12.03 11.58 8.50
N ASP A 39 12.19 11.59 9.82
CA ASP A 39 11.16 12.11 10.73
C ASP A 39 10.94 13.62 10.53
N ARG A 40 12.00 14.38 10.24
CA ARG A 40 11.90 15.79 9.87
C ARG A 40 11.17 15.97 8.53
N MET A 41 11.56 15.22 7.50
CA MET A 41 10.90 15.24 6.18
C MET A 41 9.41 14.86 6.27
N ARG A 42 9.05 13.94 7.19
CA ARG A 42 7.64 13.57 7.44
C ARG A 42 6.86 14.72 8.08
N ARG A 43 7.43 15.41 9.07
CA ARG A 43 6.81 16.59 9.71
C ARG A 43 6.66 17.76 8.74
N GLU A 44 7.63 17.94 7.85
CA GLU A 44 7.65 19.00 6.84
C GLU A 44 6.79 18.67 5.60
N GLY A 45 6.13 17.51 5.56
CA GLY A 45 5.25 17.12 4.45
C GLY A 45 5.99 16.77 3.14
N VAL A 46 7.32 16.69 3.17
CA VAL A 46 8.18 16.34 2.02
C VAL A 46 8.05 14.86 1.63
N ALA A 47 7.38 14.05 2.46
CA ALA A 47 7.06 12.65 2.19
C ALA A 47 6.14 12.40 0.96
N GLY A 48 5.71 13.45 0.25
CA GLY A 48 5.04 13.31 -1.05
C GLY A 48 5.95 12.85 -2.19
N GLY A 49 7.27 12.97 -2.06
CA GLY A 49 8.22 12.75 -3.17
C GLY A 49 8.49 11.29 -3.56
N TRP A 50 8.23 10.31 -2.68
CA TRP A 50 8.48 8.89 -3.01
C TRP A 50 7.40 8.28 -3.91
N GLY A 51 6.26 8.95 -4.08
CA GLY A 51 5.27 8.63 -5.11
C GLY A 51 5.55 9.29 -6.46
N GLU A 52 6.41 10.31 -6.49
CA GLU A 52 6.64 11.13 -7.68
C GLU A 52 7.71 10.54 -8.61
N LEU A 53 8.62 9.68 -8.09
CA LEU A 53 9.60 8.97 -8.93
C LEU A 53 9.00 7.87 -9.82
N SER A 54 7.71 7.54 -9.64
CA SER A 54 6.93 6.70 -10.58
C SER A 54 5.66 7.41 -11.05
N ALA A 55 5.56 8.73 -10.86
CA ALA A 55 4.61 9.57 -11.56
C ALA A 55 5.37 10.32 -12.65
N ALA A 56 5.94 9.58 -13.62
CA ALA A 56 5.95 10.11 -14.97
C ALA A 56 4.50 10.57 -15.21
N ARG A 57 4.31 11.89 -15.23
CA ARG A 57 3.05 12.55 -15.54
C ARG A 57 2.73 12.18 -16.99
N SER A 58 2.28 10.95 -17.17
CA SER A 58 1.81 10.45 -18.43
C SER A 58 0.59 11.29 -18.71
N ALA A 59 0.72 12.21 -19.67
CA ALA A 59 -0.39 12.70 -20.47
C ALA A 59 -0.97 11.51 -21.26
N GLY A 60 -1.44 10.52 -20.51
CA GLY A 60 -1.86 9.20 -20.92
C GLY A 60 -3.05 8.79 -20.07
N PRO A 61 -3.76 7.75 -20.52
CA PRO A 61 -5.21 7.61 -20.37
C PRO A 61 -5.69 7.84 -18.95
N ARG A 62 -6.82 8.54 -18.83
CA ARG A 62 -7.54 8.80 -17.57
C ARG A 62 -7.82 7.44 -16.89
N ARG A 63 -6.92 6.99 -16.03
CA ARG A 63 -7.02 5.71 -15.31
C ARG A 63 -7.07 5.97 -13.83
N VAL A 64 -7.86 5.16 -13.13
CA VAL A 64 -7.95 5.16 -11.67
C VAL A 64 -7.57 3.78 -11.19
N LYS A 65 -6.41 3.67 -10.54
CA LYS A 65 -5.99 2.47 -9.83
C LYS A 65 -6.40 2.59 -8.37
N ILE A 66 -7.07 1.57 -7.86
CA ILE A 66 -7.36 1.46 -6.43
C ILE A 66 -6.24 0.62 -5.80
N ASP A 67 -5.34 1.25 -5.08
CA ASP A 67 -4.18 0.56 -4.47
C ASP A 67 -4.60 -0.21 -3.22
N GLY A 68 -5.50 0.35 -2.41
CA GLY A 68 -5.88 -0.29 -1.15
C GLY A 68 -6.81 0.53 -0.27
N ILE A 69 -7.25 -0.09 0.81
CA ILE A 69 -8.00 0.56 1.89
C ILE A 69 -7.29 0.22 3.20
N ILE A 70 -6.83 1.24 3.92
CA ILE A 70 -6.21 1.07 5.23
C ILE A 70 -7.28 1.32 6.29
N VAL A 71 -7.39 0.42 7.25
CA VAL A 71 -8.27 0.55 8.41
C VAL A 71 -7.42 0.87 9.64
N GLY A 72 -7.62 2.04 10.22
CA GLY A 72 -6.97 2.46 11.47
C GLY A 72 -7.52 1.69 12.67
N SER A 73 -6.79 1.71 13.78
CA SER A 73 -7.22 1.13 15.06
C SER A 73 -8.50 1.79 15.61
N ASP A 74 -8.74 3.05 15.25
CA ASP A 74 -9.97 3.81 15.53
C ASP A 74 -11.14 3.45 14.58
N GLY A 75 -10.96 2.46 13.70
CA GLY A 75 -11.94 2.03 12.71
C GLY A 75 -12.09 2.98 11.51
N ARG A 76 -11.34 4.09 11.45
CA ARG A 76 -11.37 4.99 10.29
C ARG A 76 -10.72 4.33 9.09
N ARG A 77 -11.24 4.63 7.90
CA ARG A 77 -10.76 4.03 6.65
C ARG A 77 -10.16 5.08 5.73
N VAL A 78 -8.94 4.83 5.27
CA VAL A 78 -8.19 5.67 4.33
C VAL A 78 -8.13 4.94 3.00
N LEU A 79 -8.62 5.58 1.94
CA LEU A 79 -8.55 5.05 0.58
C LEU A 79 -7.21 5.42 -0.04
N TRP A 80 -6.54 4.47 -0.67
CA TRP A 80 -5.37 4.70 -1.50
C TRP A 80 -5.73 4.49 -2.96
N ALA A 81 -5.51 5.53 -3.78
CA ALA A 81 -5.70 5.46 -5.21
C ALA A 81 -4.63 6.26 -5.93
N ASN A 82 -4.14 5.74 -7.06
CA ASN A 82 -3.02 6.31 -7.82
C ASN A 82 -1.81 6.70 -6.94
N GLY A 83 -1.49 5.88 -5.93
CA GLY A 83 -0.38 6.12 -5.01
C GLY A 83 -0.61 7.20 -3.95
N ARG A 84 -1.81 7.78 -3.87
CA ARG A 84 -2.14 8.84 -2.92
C ARG A 84 -3.13 8.37 -1.87
N ALA A 85 -2.87 8.76 -0.62
CA ALA A 85 -3.76 8.51 0.50
C ALA A 85 -4.86 9.57 0.58
N PHE A 86 -6.08 9.12 0.83
CA PHE A 86 -7.24 10.00 0.92
C PHE A 86 -8.05 9.74 2.20
N PRO A 87 -8.40 10.82 2.93
CA PRO A 87 -9.04 10.71 4.23
C PRO A 87 -10.48 10.15 4.14
N PRO A 88 -11.00 9.64 5.26
CA PRO A 88 -12.35 9.07 5.32
C PRO A 88 -13.42 10.09 4.91
N ARG A 89 -14.48 9.63 4.24
CA ARG A 89 -15.71 10.39 3.91
C ARG A 89 -15.56 11.55 2.92
N ALA A 90 -14.38 11.84 2.40
CA ALA A 90 -14.24 12.80 1.32
C ALA A 90 -14.77 12.20 0.00
N VAL A 91 -15.54 12.99 -0.76
CA VAL A 91 -15.77 12.69 -2.18
C VAL A 91 -14.55 13.18 -2.93
N LEU A 92 -13.73 12.23 -3.37
CA LEU A 92 -12.40 12.52 -3.88
C LEU A 92 -12.46 12.74 -5.37
N LYS A 93 -11.76 13.76 -5.86
CA LYS A 93 -11.56 13.97 -7.29
C LYS A 93 -10.15 13.49 -7.65
N GLU A 94 -10.06 12.39 -8.38
CA GLU A 94 -8.79 11.83 -8.85
C GLU A 94 -8.95 11.48 -10.33
N ALA A 95 -7.99 11.88 -11.17
CA ALA A 95 -8.02 11.69 -12.63
C ALA A 95 -9.34 12.10 -13.34
N GLY A 96 -10.09 13.07 -12.78
CA GLY A 96 -11.38 13.51 -13.33
C GLY A 96 -12.59 12.64 -12.94
N ALA A 97 -12.41 11.69 -12.02
CA ALA A 97 -13.49 10.86 -11.46
C ALA A 97 -13.74 11.18 -9.99
N ARG A 98 -14.98 10.96 -9.54
CA ARG A 98 -15.37 10.99 -8.13
C ARG A 98 -15.23 9.59 -7.53
N LEU A 99 -14.48 9.46 -6.45
CA LEU A 99 -14.31 8.20 -5.74
C LEU A 99 -15.07 8.26 -4.42
N ARG A 100 -15.73 7.14 -4.09
CA ARG A 100 -16.40 6.95 -2.80
C ARG A 100 -16.25 5.50 -2.36
N LEU A 101 -15.79 5.30 -1.12
CA LEU A 101 -15.79 3.96 -0.53
C LEU A 101 -17.24 3.47 -0.33
N VAL A 102 -17.52 2.25 -0.77
CA VAL A 102 -18.83 1.60 -0.65
C VAL A 102 -18.64 0.23 -0.01
N GLY A 103 -19.25 0.03 1.16
CA GLY A 103 -19.10 -1.23 1.91
C GLY A 103 -17.70 -1.38 2.52
N ARG A 104 -17.19 -2.61 2.55
CA ARG A 104 -15.91 -2.96 3.18
C ARG A 104 -14.72 -2.90 2.23
N ASP A 105 -14.91 -3.27 0.97
CA ASP A 105 -13.83 -3.63 0.04
C ASP A 105 -14.04 -3.06 -1.37
N ARG A 106 -15.05 -2.21 -1.59
CA ARG A 106 -15.34 -1.64 -2.91
C ARG A 106 -15.26 -0.14 -2.93
N VAL A 107 -14.87 0.40 -4.08
CA VAL A 107 -14.81 1.82 -4.36
C VAL A 107 -15.71 2.09 -5.55
N ALA A 108 -16.71 2.94 -5.36
CA ALA A 108 -17.49 3.50 -6.45
C ALA A 108 -16.67 4.61 -7.12
N VAL A 109 -16.29 4.38 -8.37
CA VAL A 109 -15.60 5.36 -9.22
C VAL A 109 -16.61 5.90 -10.23
N ARG A 110 -16.87 7.20 -10.20
CA ARG A 110 -17.79 7.87 -11.12
C ARG A 110 -17.03 8.89 -11.97
N PRO A 111 -16.75 8.59 -13.25
CA PRO A 111 -16.17 9.57 -14.17
C PRO A 111 -17.05 10.82 -14.30
N ALA A 112 -16.45 11.99 -14.52
CA ALA A 112 -17.22 13.20 -14.85
C ALA A 112 -18.06 12.96 -16.12
N GLY A 113 -19.33 13.36 -16.09
CA GLY A 113 -20.27 13.16 -17.20
C GLY A 113 -21.00 11.81 -17.20
N ARG A 114 -20.63 10.86 -16.33
CA ARG A 114 -21.37 9.60 -16.17
C ARG A 114 -22.30 9.62 -14.96
N VAL A 115 -23.50 9.07 -15.16
CA VAL A 115 -24.53 8.97 -14.10
C VAL A 115 -24.21 7.82 -13.15
N ARG A 116 -23.86 6.65 -13.70
CA ARG A 116 -23.64 5.43 -12.92
C ARG A 116 -22.17 5.28 -12.50
N PRO A 117 -21.91 4.95 -11.22
CA PRO A 117 -20.57 4.60 -10.77
C PRO A 117 -20.21 3.17 -11.14
N THR A 118 -18.94 2.95 -11.44
CA THR A 118 -18.34 1.63 -11.63
C THR A 118 -17.73 1.17 -10.30
N LEU A 119 -18.03 -0.05 -9.87
CA LEU A 119 -17.48 -0.60 -8.64
C LEU A 119 -16.13 -1.26 -8.91
N VAL A 120 -15.11 -0.81 -8.20
CA VAL A 120 -13.72 -1.23 -8.36
C VAL A 120 -13.21 -1.75 -7.02
N LYS A 121 -12.50 -2.87 -7.03
CA LYS A 121 -11.83 -3.43 -5.85
C LYS A 121 -10.39 -2.92 -5.73
N PRO A 122 -9.80 -2.95 -4.52
CA PRO A 122 -8.35 -2.88 -4.37
C PRO A 122 -7.63 -3.85 -5.31
N GLY A 123 -6.55 -3.38 -5.93
CA GLY A 123 -5.79 -4.15 -6.92
C GLY A 123 -6.34 -4.05 -8.35
N GLN A 124 -7.47 -3.38 -8.57
CA GLN A 124 -8.02 -3.16 -9.90
C GLN A 124 -7.73 -1.76 -10.43
N VAL A 125 -7.70 -1.65 -11.77
CA VAL A 125 -7.53 -0.42 -12.52
C VAL A 125 -8.75 -0.21 -13.39
N LEU A 126 -9.41 0.94 -13.24
CA LEU A 126 -10.47 1.38 -14.14
C LEU A 126 -9.88 2.30 -15.21
N ASP A 127 -10.10 1.92 -16.46
CA ASP A 127 -9.89 2.79 -17.61
C ASP A 127 -11.13 3.68 -17.81
N LEU A 128 -11.01 5.00 -17.63
CA LEU A 128 -12.16 5.90 -17.63
C LEU A 128 -12.70 6.18 -19.05
N GLU A 129 -11.95 5.85 -20.10
CA GLU A 129 -12.37 6.01 -21.49
C GLU A 129 -13.23 4.81 -21.91
N THR A 130 -12.73 3.61 -21.66
CA THR A 130 -13.40 2.35 -22.05
C THR A 130 -14.34 1.79 -21.00
N ASP A 131 -14.30 2.31 -19.76
CA ASP A 131 -15.00 1.81 -18.57
C ASP A 131 -14.71 0.34 -18.25
N ARG A 132 -13.54 -0.13 -18.68
CA ARG A 132 -13.10 -1.50 -18.41
C ARG A 132 -12.30 -1.53 -17.13
N VAL A 133 -12.71 -2.43 -16.24
CA VAL A 133 -11.95 -2.80 -15.05
C VAL A 133 -10.95 -3.88 -15.45
N ARG A 134 -9.68 -3.69 -15.09
CA ARG A 134 -8.60 -4.67 -15.31
C ARG A 134 -7.92 -4.98 -13.98
N GLU A 135 -7.36 -6.17 -13.89
CA GLU A 135 -6.52 -6.53 -12.76
C GLU A 135 -5.13 -5.88 -12.90
N THR A 136 -4.51 -5.48 -11.78
CA THR A 136 -3.18 -4.85 -11.82
C THR A 136 -2.13 -5.77 -12.42
N TYR A 137 -2.22 -7.10 -12.21
CA TYR A 137 -1.26 -8.06 -12.77
C TYR A 137 -1.33 -8.11 -14.30
N GLU A 138 -2.52 -7.98 -14.90
CA GLU A 138 -2.71 -7.93 -16.36
C GLU A 138 -2.15 -6.63 -16.94
N ALA A 139 -2.35 -5.52 -16.22
CA ALA A 139 -1.82 -4.22 -16.62
C ALA A 139 -0.28 -4.14 -16.53
N ALA A 140 0.35 -4.94 -15.66
CA ALA A 140 1.80 -5.07 -15.56
C ALA A 140 2.36 -5.96 -16.69
N ARG A 141 1.71 -7.09 -16.98
CA ARG A 141 2.09 -7.99 -18.08
C ARG A 141 2.08 -7.31 -19.44
N ALA A 142 1.15 -6.40 -19.68
CA ALA A 142 1.09 -5.63 -20.92
C ALA A 142 2.27 -4.63 -21.12
N ARG A 143 3.00 -4.27 -20.05
CA ARG A 143 4.15 -3.35 -20.12
C ARG A 143 5.49 -4.06 -20.27
N HIS A 144 5.55 -5.33 -19.88
CA HIS A 144 6.70 -6.19 -20.12
C HIS A 144 6.27 -7.26 -21.14
N PRO A 145 6.29 -6.96 -22.45
CA PRO A 145 6.28 -8.03 -23.42
C PRO A 145 7.53 -8.87 -23.14
N THR A 146 7.31 -10.12 -22.71
CA THR A 146 8.35 -11.12 -22.56
C THR A 146 9.07 -11.24 -23.90
N GLY A 147 10.19 -10.52 -24.03
CA GLY A 147 11.11 -10.65 -25.13
C GLY A 147 12.07 -11.79 -24.83
N GLN A 148 12.01 -12.78 -25.72
CA GLN A 148 13.18 -13.53 -26.20
C GLN A 148 13.74 -14.58 -25.24
N HIS A 149 13.15 -15.77 -25.31
CA HIS A 149 13.86 -17.02 -25.07
C HIS A 149 14.86 -17.15 -26.24
N ASP A 150 16.12 -16.80 -25.99
CA ASP A 150 17.22 -16.99 -26.92
C ASP A 150 17.61 -18.48 -26.86
N ASP A 151 17.03 -19.26 -27.75
CA ASP A 151 17.41 -20.66 -27.99
C ASP A 151 18.72 -20.63 -28.77
N GLY A 152 19.82 -20.43 -28.04
CA GLY A 152 21.19 -20.48 -28.56
C GLY A 152 21.60 -21.91 -28.84
N GLY A 153 21.02 -22.51 -29.87
CA GLY A 153 21.51 -23.74 -30.48
C GLY A 153 22.41 -23.42 -31.66
N GLN A 154 23.73 -23.52 -31.47
CA GLN A 154 24.71 -24.04 -32.43
C GLN A 154 25.89 -24.66 -31.67
#